data_AF-A0A9P7LDY4-F1
#
_entry.id   AF-A0A9P7LDY4-F1
#
_cell.length_a   1.000
_cell.length_b   1.000
_cell.length_c   1.000
_cell.angle_alpha   90.00
_cell.angle_beta   90.00
_cell.angle_gamma   90.00
#
_symmetry.space_group_name_H-M   'P 1'
#
loop_
_entity.id
_entity.type
_entity.pdbx_description
1 polymer ?
#
loop_
_entity_poly.entity_id
_entity_poly.type
_entity_poly.pdbx_seq_one_letter_code
_entity_poly.pdbx_strand_id
1 'polypeptide(L)'
;MRFSPLTFAALITAISAAELKVNYYKDGGCSQWAGVSLHPGTSWGCYTYTWNGANSANIADCTYPNGKCACTFYTQQYCKGASETVIYPKDNCASNWGHGYESMKCGVIHDNR
;
A
#
# COMPACT_ATOMS: atom_id res chain seq x y z
N MET A 1 -36.30 -22.45 44.22
CA MET A 1 -34.90 -22.09 43.88
C MET A 1 -34.95 -21.26 42.60
N ARG A 2 -34.56 -19.98 42.64
CA ARG A 2 -34.53 -19.08 41.48
C ARG A 2 -33.11 -19.09 40.92
N PHE A 3 -32.94 -19.59 39.70
CA PHE A 3 -31.69 -19.48 38.96
C PHE A 3 -31.75 -18.24 38.08
N SER A 4 -30.97 -17.21 38.42
CA SER A 4 -30.76 -16.04 37.56
C SER A 4 -29.81 -16.41 36.42
N PRO A 5 -30.13 -16.15 35.14
CA PRO A 5 -29.18 -16.30 34.06
C PRO A 5 -28.22 -15.10 34.04
N LEU A 6 -26.93 -15.34 34.31
CA LEU A 6 -25.87 -14.38 33.98
C LEU A 6 -25.65 -14.40 32.47
N THR A 7 -26.13 -13.38 31.78
CA THR A 7 -25.75 -13.10 30.39
C THR A 7 -24.31 -12.56 30.35
N PHE A 8 -23.38 -13.40 29.92
CA PHE A 8 -22.02 -12.98 29.57
C PHE A 8 -22.07 -12.30 28.20
N ALA A 9 -21.97 -10.97 28.18
CA ALA A 9 -21.74 -10.22 26.94
C ALA A 9 -20.26 -10.34 26.55
N ALA A 10 -19.97 -11.09 25.48
CA ALA A 10 -18.63 -11.14 24.89
C ALA A 10 -18.39 -9.86 24.09
N LEU A 11 -17.47 -9.01 24.53
CA LEU A 11 -16.95 -7.91 23.72
C LEU A 11 -16.06 -8.50 22.62
N ILE A 12 -16.55 -8.50 21.38
CA ILE A 12 -15.76 -8.89 20.22
C ILE A 12 -14.95 -7.65 19.82
N THR A 13 -13.66 -7.63 20.13
CA THR A 13 -12.75 -6.61 19.61
C THR A 13 -12.40 -6.95 18.16
N ALA A 14 -12.78 -6.10 17.21
CA ALA A 14 -12.33 -6.22 15.84
C ALA A 14 -10.82 -5.95 15.77
N ILE A 15 -10.01 -6.98 15.53
CA ILE A 15 -8.59 -6.83 15.24
C ILE A 15 -8.48 -6.48 13.77
N SER A 16 -8.24 -5.21 13.45
CA SER A 16 -7.91 -4.78 12.09
C SER A 16 -6.57 -5.42 11.69
N ALA A 17 -6.53 -6.11 10.56
CA ALA A 17 -5.26 -6.54 9.99
C ALA A 17 -4.49 -5.31 9.51
N ALA A 18 -3.19 -5.22 9.82
CA ALA A 18 -2.34 -4.18 9.27
C ALA A 18 -2.27 -4.30 7.75
N GLU A 19 -2.35 -3.17 7.06
CA GLU A 19 -2.43 -3.08 5.60
C GLU A 19 -1.46 -2.06 5.03
N LEU A 20 -1.11 -2.27 3.76
CA LEU A 20 -0.40 -1.33 2.91
C LEU A 20 -1.25 -1.16 1.66
N LYS A 21 -1.68 0.07 1.40
CA LYS A 21 -2.49 0.43 0.23
C LYS A 21 -1.71 1.36 -0.69
N VAL A 22 -1.75 1.08 -1.99
CA VAL A 22 -1.19 1.93 -3.04
C VAL A 22 -2.33 2.46 -3.91
N ASN A 23 -2.35 3.76 -4.19
CA ASN A 23 -3.27 4.36 -5.16
C ASN A 23 -2.54 4.80 -6.42
N TYR A 24 -3.26 4.85 -7.54
CA TYR A 24 -2.78 5.36 -8.82
C TYR A 24 -3.50 6.62 -9.23
N TYR A 25 -2.81 7.47 -9.98
CA TYR A 25 -3.27 8.80 -10.36
C TYR A 25 -3.02 9.06 -11.85
N LYS A 26 -3.84 9.95 -12.42
CA LYS A 26 -3.79 10.35 -13.83
C LYS A 26 -2.79 11.47 -14.08
N ASP A 27 -2.26 12.10 -13.05
CA ASP A 27 -1.26 13.16 -13.13
C ASP A 27 0.11 12.66 -12.67
N GLY A 28 1.15 13.49 -12.81
CA GLY A 28 2.48 13.19 -12.29
C GLY A 28 2.67 13.53 -10.80
N GLY A 29 1.70 14.16 -10.14
CA GLY A 29 1.82 14.71 -8.79
C GLY A 29 0.96 14.00 -7.74
N CYS A 30 0.43 12.81 -8.06
CA CYS A 30 -0.46 12.05 -7.17
C CYS A 30 -1.66 12.86 -6.63
N SER A 31 -2.22 13.75 -7.46
CA SER A 31 -3.32 14.64 -7.07
C SER A 31 -4.65 14.29 -7.74
N GLN A 32 -4.63 13.62 -8.90
CA GLN A 32 -5.81 13.24 -9.67
C GLN A 32 -6.06 11.74 -9.62
N TRP A 33 -6.82 11.29 -8.62
CA TRP A 33 -7.07 9.85 -8.39
C TRP A 33 -7.62 9.14 -9.64
N ALA A 34 -7.01 8.01 -10.01
CA ALA A 34 -7.39 7.23 -11.17
C ALA A 34 -8.50 6.19 -10.89
N GLY A 35 -8.99 6.09 -9.65
CA GLY A 35 -9.98 5.08 -9.27
C GLY A 35 -9.40 3.70 -8.96
N VAL A 36 -8.07 3.57 -8.90
CA VAL A 36 -7.39 2.29 -8.68
C VAL A 36 -6.62 2.30 -7.37
N SER A 37 -6.83 1.23 -6.59
CA SER A 37 -6.10 0.92 -5.36
C SER A 37 -5.65 -0.53 -5.39
N LEU A 38 -4.40 -0.77 -4.96
CA LEU A 38 -3.80 -2.11 -4.87
C LEU A 38 -3.29 -2.37 -3.45
N HIS A 39 -3.32 -3.65 -3.06
CA HIS A 39 -2.87 -4.13 -1.75
C HIS A 39 -1.76 -5.18 -1.97
N PRO A 40 -0.53 -4.75 -2.30
CA PRO A 40 0.55 -5.65 -2.73
C PRO A 40 1.15 -6.52 -1.59
N GLY A 41 0.69 -6.32 -0.35
CA GLY A 41 1.31 -6.92 0.83
C GLY A 41 2.68 -6.31 1.14
N THR A 42 3.41 -6.96 2.06
CA THR A 42 4.65 -6.41 2.64
C THR A 42 5.85 -7.36 2.58
N SER A 43 5.78 -8.40 1.76
CA SER A 43 6.81 -9.44 1.65
C SER A 43 8.02 -9.05 0.79
N TRP A 44 8.07 -7.83 0.24
CA TRP A 44 9.00 -7.42 -0.80
C TRP A 44 8.93 -8.26 -2.09
N GLY A 45 7.89 -9.08 -2.23
CA GLY A 45 7.57 -9.83 -3.43
C GLY A 45 7.23 -8.89 -4.58
N CYS A 46 7.58 -9.29 -5.80
CA CYS A 46 7.22 -8.52 -6.98
C CYS A 46 5.72 -8.68 -7.26
N TYR A 47 4.99 -7.57 -7.19
CA TYR A 47 3.60 -7.47 -7.57
C TYR A 47 3.52 -6.88 -8.98
N THR A 48 3.11 -7.70 -9.95
CA THR A 48 2.95 -7.28 -11.36
C THR A 48 1.47 -7.08 -11.68
N TYR A 49 1.17 -6.05 -12.45
CA TYR A 49 -0.19 -5.70 -12.85
C TYR A 49 -0.18 -5.10 -14.26
N THR A 50 -1.35 -5.07 -14.89
CA THR A 50 -1.56 -4.49 -16.22
C THR A 50 -2.65 -3.43 -16.11
N TRP A 51 -2.24 -2.17 -15.96
CA TRP A 51 -3.15 -1.04 -15.87
C TRP A 51 -2.59 0.14 -16.67
N ASN A 52 -3.36 0.62 -17.65
CA ASN A 52 -2.97 1.73 -18.51
C ASN A 52 -3.55 3.06 -18.02
N GLY A 53 -2.87 4.16 -18.33
CA GLY A 53 -3.39 5.52 -18.10
C GLY A 53 -3.19 6.08 -16.69
N ALA A 54 -2.43 5.36 -15.83
CA ALA A 54 -1.86 5.96 -14.64
C ALA A 54 -0.51 6.60 -14.97
N ASN A 55 -0.17 7.69 -14.29
CA ASN A 55 1.05 8.47 -14.50
C ASN A 55 1.92 8.53 -13.24
N SER A 56 1.30 8.41 -12.07
CA SER A 56 1.97 8.34 -10.79
C SER A 56 1.27 7.36 -9.85
N ALA A 57 1.99 6.93 -8.82
CA ALA A 57 1.48 6.05 -7.78
C ALA A 57 1.90 6.58 -6.41
N ASN A 58 1.06 6.37 -5.38
CA ASN A 58 1.44 6.68 -4.01
C ASN A 58 1.11 5.56 -3.03
N ILE A 59 1.86 5.50 -1.93
CA ILE A 59 1.43 4.72 -0.76
C ILE A 59 0.35 5.55 -0.06
N ALA A 60 -0.90 5.14 -0.20
CA ALA A 60 -2.07 5.84 0.30
C ALA A 60 -2.38 5.52 1.76
N ASP A 61 -2.01 4.33 2.22
CA ASP A 61 -2.15 3.94 3.62
C ASP A 61 -1.10 2.92 4.04
N CYS A 62 -0.74 2.95 5.32
CA CYS A 62 0.19 2.03 5.96
C CYS A 62 -0.15 1.95 7.46
N THR A 63 -0.78 0.86 7.88
CA THR A 63 -1.26 0.69 9.26
C THR A 63 -0.37 -0.23 10.10
N TYR A 64 0.86 -0.49 9.65
CA TYR A 64 1.84 -1.28 10.38
C TYR A 64 2.44 -0.47 11.55
N PRO A 65 2.24 -0.88 12.82
CA PRO A 65 2.49 -0.03 13.99
C PRO A 65 3.98 0.25 14.28
N ASN A 66 4.90 -0.56 13.74
CA ASN A 66 6.32 -0.51 14.09
C ASN A 66 7.25 -0.37 12.87
N GLY A 67 6.78 0.22 11.77
CA GLY A 67 7.65 0.45 10.62
C GLY A 67 7.05 1.40 9.60
N LYS A 68 7.87 1.78 8.63
CA LYS A 68 7.45 2.62 7.49
C LYS A 68 7.20 1.71 6.30
N CYS A 69 6.05 1.85 5.65
CA CYS A 69 5.84 1.20 4.37
C CYS A 69 6.70 1.89 3.32
N ALA A 70 7.38 1.10 2.51
CA ALA A 70 8.12 1.56 1.36
C ALA A 70 7.74 0.72 0.16
N CYS A 71 7.69 1.35 -1.01
CA CYS A 71 7.40 0.71 -2.27
C CYS A 71 8.39 1.18 -3.33
N THR A 72 8.97 0.24 -4.06
CA THR A 72 9.71 0.51 -5.29
C THR A 72 8.79 0.20 -6.47
N PHE A 73 8.49 1.21 -7.28
CA PHE A 73 7.70 1.11 -8.49
C PHE A 73 8.61 0.94 -9.70
N TYR A 74 8.18 0.16 -10.68
CA TYR A 74 8.98 -0.22 -11.85
C TYR A 74 8.20 0.07 -13.14
N THR A 75 8.89 0.64 -14.14
CA THR A 75 8.27 1.01 -15.41
C THR A 75 7.93 -0.19 -16.31
N GLN A 76 8.36 -1.40 -15.94
CA GLN A 76 8.07 -2.64 -16.66
C GLN A 76 7.54 -3.72 -15.71
N GLN A 77 6.83 -4.70 -16.25
CA GLN A 77 6.42 -5.90 -15.52
C GLN A 77 7.60 -6.65 -14.88
N TYR A 78 7.31 -7.45 -13.86
CA TYR A 78 8.27 -8.31 -13.18
C TYR A 78 9.43 -7.57 -12.50
N CYS A 79 9.18 -6.33 -12.06
CA CYS A 79 10.10 -5.50 -11.29
C CYS A 79 11.40 -5.20 -12.03
N LYS A 80 11.25 -4.74 -13.28
CA LYS A 80 12.32 -4.42 -14.23
C LYS A 80 12.21 -2.98 -14.72
N GLY A 81 13.26 -2.53 -15.41
CA GLY A 81 13.31 -1.19 -16.00
C GLY A 81 13.68 -0.13 -14.98
N ALA A 82 13.39 1.14 -15.32
CA ALA A 82 13.60 2.25 -14.41
C ALA A 82 12.69 2.09 -13.19
N SER A 83 13.13 2.62 -12.05
CA SER A 83 12.42 2.45 -10.79
C SER A 83 12.53 3.65 -9.88
N GLU A 84 11.50 3.86 -9.08
CA GLU A 84 11.44 4.89 -8.06
C GLU A 84 10.95 4.30 -6.75
N THR A 85 11.64 4.62 -5.65
CA THR A 85 11.26 4.16 -4.31
C THR A 85 10.69 5.32 -3.51
N VAL A 86 9.54 5.07 -2.90
CA VAL A 86 8.85 6.02 -2.02
C VAL A 86 8.61 5.41 -0.65
N ILE A 87 8.45 6.27 0.35
CA ILE A 87 8.25 5.87 1.74
C ILE A 87 7.00 6.56 2.28
N TYR A 88 6.20 5.89 3.08
CA TYR A 88 5.09 6.51 3.80
C TYR A 88 5.52 6.98 5.19
N PRO A 89 5.04 8.14 5.70
CA PRO A 89 4.11 9.08 5.08
C PRO A 89 4.75 10.21 4.25
N LYS A 90 6.09 10.33 4.24
CA LYS A 90 6.81 11.43 3.57
C LYS A 90 7.41 10.99 2.26
N ASP A 91 7.25 11.80 1.21
CA ASP A 91 7.76 11.50 -0.14
C ASP A 91 7.16 10.18 -0.66
N ASN A 92 5.84 10.04 -0.48
CA ASN A 92 5.09 8.81 -0.77
C ASN A 92 4.58 8.73 -2.23
N CYS A 93 4.86 9.73 -3.07
CA CYS A 93 4.41 9.83 -4.46
C CYS A 93 5.57 9.55 -5.42
N ALA A 94 5.38 8.60 -6.34
CA ALA A 94 6.32 8.24 -7.40
C ALA A 94 5.73 8.69 -8.74
N SER A 95 6.51 9.40 -9.56
CA SER A 95 6.05 9.98 -10.81
C SER A 95 6.78 9.40 -12.02
N ASN A 96 6.01 8.90 -13.00
CA ASN A 96 6.57 8.42 -14.27
C ASN A 96 6.07 9.22 -15.48
N TRP A 97 5.84 10.53 -15.32
CA TRP A 97 5.71 11.54 -16.40
C TRP A 97 4.87 11.13 -17.64
N GLY A 98 3.75 10.42 -17.47
CA GLY A 98 2.88 10.02 -18.59
C GLY A 98 2.86 8.53 -18.93
N HIS A 99 3.71 7.71 -18.28
CA HIS A 99 3.89 6.30 -18.64
C HIS A 99 3.44 5.30 -17.56
N GLY A 100 3.25 5.74 -16.32
CA GLY A 100 2.79 4.88 -15.21
C GLY A 100 3.80 3.80 -14.82
N TYR A 101 3.39 2.88 -13.97
CA TYR A 101 4.22 1.75 -13.55
C TYR A 101 3.48 0.44 -13.85
N GLU A 102 4.21 -0.64 -14.03
CA GLU A 102 3.66 -1.96 -14.39
C GLU A 102 3.94 -3.03 -13.33
N SER A 103 4.82 -2.73 -12.37
CA SER A 103 5.03 -3.59 -11.21
C SER A 103 5.55 -2.80 -10.02
N MET A 104 5.51 -3.41 -8.84
CA MET A 104 6.04 -2.83 -7.61
C MET A 104 6.55 -3.91 -6.65
N LYS A 105 7.45 -3.51 -5.74
CA LYS A 105 7.77 -4.27 -4.52
C LYS A 105 7.47 -3.40 -3.34
N CYS A 106 6.74 -3.92 -2.36
CA CYS A 106 6.40 -3.19 -1.17
C CYS A 106 6.75 -3.99 0.09
N GLY A 107 7.10 -3.27 1.15
CA GLY A 107 7.40 -3.87 2.43
C GLY A 107 7.48 -2.86 3.55
N VAL A 108 7.72 -3.37 4.75
CA VAL A 108 7.88 -2.56 5.95
C VAL A 108 9.38 -2.44 6.25
N ILE A 109 9.85 -1.20 6.37
CA ILE A 109 11.18 -0.87 6.85
C ILE A 109 11.07 -0.62 8.35
N HIS A 110 11.80 -1.41 9.12
CA HIS A 110 12.00 -1.20 10.54
C HIS A 110 13.31 -0.42 10.74
N ASP A 111 13.28 0.65 11.53
CA ASP A 111 14.49 1.37 11.91
C ASP A 111 15.28 0.45 12.86
N ASN A 112 16.40 -0.12 12.40
CA ASN A 112 17.29 -0.90 13.26
C ASN A 112 18.02 0.07 14.19
N ARG A 113 17.42 0.38 15.35
CA ARG A 113 18.19 0.81 16.51
C ARG A 113 18.70 -0.40 17.29
#